data_AF-A0AAT9HQQ8-F1
#
_entry.id   AF-A0AAT9HQQ8-F1
#
_cell.length_a   1.000
_cell.length_b   1.000
_cell.length_c   1.000
_cell.angle_alpha   90.00
_cell.angle_beta   90.00
_cell.angle_gamma   90.00
#
_symmetry.space_group_name_H-M   'P 1'
#
loop_
_entity.id
_entity.type
_entity.pdbx_description
1 polymer ?
#
loop_
_entity_poly.entity_id
_entity_poly.type
_entity_poly.pdbx_seq_one_letter_code
_entity_poly.pdbx_strand_id
1 'polypeptide(L)'
;MINTLRTVPEIAKRSMDAIVARQLSFDIIDNYTRALMSAGFVKQGPFHSRDDLTSFLMALPSRKVVTMMHFHYLKDVHRNWTINDLRDIAALSIAIPYCDVVVTDKKAWDTAVNRSHLDKEFNTPIFSSLTDLAKHLTV
;
A
#
# COMPACT_ATOMS: atom_id res chain seq x y z
N MET A 1 -7.23 -7.52 -28.27
CA MET A 1 -7.28 -8.12 -26.91
C MET A 1 -6.41 -9.36 -26.93
N ILE A 2 -5.35 -9.42 -26.11
CA ILE A 2 -4.45 -10.60 -26.07
C ILE A 2 -5.10 -11.63 -25.14
N ASN A 3 -5.72 -12.65 -25.73
CA ASN A 3 -6.41 -13.68 -24.97
C ASN A 3 -5.44 -14.70 -24.35
N THR A 4 -4.23 -14.84 -24.91
CA THR A 4 -3.20 -15.76 -24.41
C THR A 4 -1.80 -15.17 -24.62
N LEU A 5 -0.95 -15.26 -23.59
CA LEU A 5 0.47 -14.87 -23.67
C LEU A 5 1.31 -15.86 -24.51
N ARG A 6 0.74 -17.02 -24.88
CA ARG A 6 1.42 -18.08 -25.62
C ARG A 6 1.35 -17.92 -27.14
N THR A 7 0.46 -17.06 -27.63
CA THR A 7 0.18 -16.90 -29.07
C THR A 7 0.86 -15.67 -29.67
N VAL A 8 1.64 -14.91 -28.90
CA VAL A 8 2.33 -13.69 -29.36
C VAL A 8 3.83 -13.77 -29.03
N PRO A 9 4.69 -14.19 -29.99
CA PRO A 9 6.11 -14.49 -29.75
C PRO A 9 6.93 -13.32 -29.16
N GLU A 10 6.62 -12.09 -29.57
CA GLU A 10 7.31 -10.88 -29.09
C GLU A 10 7.03 -10.58 -27.61
N ILE A 11 5.86 -10.97 -27.12
CA ILE A 11 5.42 -10.76 -25.73
C ILE A 11 5.83 -11.95 -24.85
N ALA A 12 5.89 -13.16 -25.40
CA ALA A 12 6.35 -14.35 -24.71
C ALA A 12 7.80 -14.22 -24.20
N LYS A 13 8.67 -13.49 -24.94
CA LYS A 13 10.04 -13.17 -24.53
C LYS A 13 10.13 -12.18 -23.36
N ARG A 14 9.05 -11.46 -23.05
CA ARG A 14 8.91 -10.48 -21.94
C ARG A 14 7.66 -10.75 -21.12
N SER A 15 7.45 -12.03 -20.77
CA SER A 15 6.23 -12.50 -20.12
C SER A 15 5.89 -11.77 -18.81
N MET A 16 6.88 -11.37 -18.02
CA MET A 16 6.68 -10.58 -16.80
C MET A 16 6.05 -9.22 -17.09
N ASP A 17 6.57 -8.47 -18.07
CA ASP A 17 6.04 -7.16 -18.45
C ASP A 17 4.59 -7.26 -18.95
N ALA A 18 4.28 -8.34 -19.65
CA ALA A 18 2.95 -8.62 -20.15
C ALA A 18 1.94 -8.94 -19.04
N ILE A 19 2.38 -9.70 -18.03
CA ILE A 19 1.57 -10.02 -16.84
C ILE A 19 1.32 -8.76 -16.02
N VAL A 20 2.35 -7.95 -15.76
CA VAL A 20 2.23 -6.67 -15.04
C VAL A 20 1.31 -5.71 -15.78
N ALA A 21 1.48 -5.56 -17.09
CA ALA A 21 0.61 -4.73 -17.91
C ALA A 21 -0.85 -5.21 -17.88
N ARG A 22 -1.09 -6.53 -17.88
CA ARG A 22 -2.43 -7.10 -17.75
C ARG A 22 -3.05 -6.82 -16.39
N GLN A 23 -2.31 -7.05 -15.30
CA GLN A 23 -2.79 -6.80 -13.94
C GLN A 23 -3.17 -5.33 -13.75
N LEU A 24 -2.32 -4.40 -14.20
CA LEU A 24 -2.63 -2.97 -14.14
C LEU A 24 -3.84 -2.61 -15.03
N SER A 25 -3.85 -3.07 -16.29
CA SER A 25 -4.86 -2.63 -17.26
C SER A 25 -6.24 -3.23 -17.01
N PHE A 26 -6.31 -4.52 -16.68
CA PHE A 26 -7.59 -5.24 -16.56
C PHE A 26 -8.04 -5.40 -15.12
N ASP A 27 -7.13 -5.81 -14.22
CA ASP A 27 -7.55 -6.11 -12.85
C ASP A 27 -7.75 -4.83 -12.03
N ILE A 28 -7.03 -3.75 -12.37
CA ILE A 28 -7.12 -2.46 -11.69
C ILE A 28 -7.89 -1.44 -12.53
N ILE A 29 -7.39 -1.04 -13.71
CA ILE A 29 -7.97 0.07 -14.48
C ILE A 29 -9.37 -0.27 -15.00
N ASP A 30 -9.55 -1.42 -15.63
CA ASP A 30 -10.85 -1.81 -16.20
C ASP A 30 -11.91 -2.04 -15.11
N ASN A 31 -11.56 -2.72 -14.01
CA ASN A 31 -12.46 -2.87 -12.86
C ASN A 31 -12.84 -1.53 -12.22
N TYR A 32 -11.87 -0.65 -12.00
CA TYR A 32 -12.12 0.70 -11.48
C TYR A 32 -13.02 1.51 -12.43
N THR A 33 -12.73 1.48 -13.73
CA THR A 33 -13.51 2.18 -14.75
C THR A 33 -14.94 1.65 -14.82
N ARG A 34 -15.13 0.32 -14.79
CA ARG A 34 -16.46 -0.29 -14.75
C ARG A 34 -17.26 0.12 -13.52
N ALA A 35 -16.63 0.13 -12.34
CA ALA A 35 -17.27 0.53 -11.10
C ALA A 35 -17.68 2.01 -11.12
N LEU A 36 -16.86 2.89 -11.70
CA LEU A 36 -17.21 4.30 -11.91
C LEU A 36 -18.39 4.44 -12.86
N MET A 37 -18.36 3.76 -14.01
CA MET A 37 -19.42 3.82 -15.01
C MET A 37 -20.75 3.30 -14.46
N SER A 38 -20.75 2.19 -13.70
CA SER A 38 -21.98 1.65 -13.09
C SER A 38 -22.57 2.58 -12.03
N ALA A 39 -21.73 3.41 -11.39
CA ALA A 39 -22.15 4.47 -10.47
C ALA A 39 -22.51 5.80 -11.18
N GLY A 40 -22.47 5.86 -12.52
CA GLY A 40 -22.85 7.03 -13.31
C GLY A 40 -21.71 8.02 -13.62
N PHE A 41 -20.47 7.69 -13.25
CA PHE A 41 -19.30 8.54 -13.50
C PHE A 41 -18.66 8.20 -14.85
N VAL A 42 -19.02 8.95 -15.90
CA VAL A 42 -18.59 8.69 -17.29
C VAL A 42 -17.51 9.66 -17.81
N LYS A 43 -17.48 10.89 -17.30
CA LYS A 43 -16.52 11.94 -17.74
C LYS A 43 -15.65 12.51 -16.64
N GLN A 44 -16.12 12.47 -15.39
CA GLN A 44 -15.41 12.95 -14.21
C GLN A 44 -15.53 11.88 -13.13
N GLY A 45 -14.51 11.76 -12.29
CA GLY A 45 -14.55 10.88 -11.12
C GLY A 45 -15.45 11.47 -10.02
N PRO A 46 -15.71 10.70 -8.95
CA PRO A 46 -16.57 11.11 -7.83
C PRO A 46 -15.98 12.22 -6.95
N PHE A 47 -14.77 12.69 -7.24
CA PHE A 47 -14.05 13.66 -6.44
C PHE A 47 -14.22 15.06 -7.04
N HIS A 48 -14.76 15.99 -6.25
CA HIS A 48 -15.02 17.37 -6.66
C HIS A 48 -13.97 18.35 -6.13
N SER A 49 -13.10 17.88 -5.23
CA SER A 49 -12.04 18.67 -4.63
C SER A 49 -10.78 17.83 -4.35
N ARG A 50 -9.65 18.51 -4.06
CA ARG A 50 -8.43 17.85 -3.56
C ARG A 50 -8.68 17.11 -2.24
N ASP A 51 -9.54 17.67 -1.41
CA ASP A 51 -9.83 17.15 -0.08
C ASP A 51 -10.76 15.92 -0.16
N ASP A 52 -11.64 15.84 -1.15
CA ASP A 52 -12.44 14.64 -1.44
C ASP A 52 -11.54 13.45 -1.78
N LEU A 53 -10.58 13.67 -2.69
CA LEU A 53 -9.62 12.64 -3.10
C LEU A 53 -8.73 12.22 -1.92
N THR A 54 -8.26 13.19 -1.14
CA THR A 54 -7.45 12.92 0.05
C THR A 54 -8.24 12.12 1.08
N SER A 55 -9.48 12.52 1.36
CA SER A 55 -10.36 11.83 2.30
C SER A 55 -10.65 10.40 1.86
N PHE A 56 -10.91 10.20 0.57
CA PHE A 56 -11.10 8.86 0.01
C PHE A 56 -9.85 7.99 0.16
N LEU A 57 -8.67 8.48 -0.24
CA LEU A 57 -7.42 7.73 -0.11
C LEU A 57 -7.08 7.44 1.35
N MET A 58 -7.32 8.38 2.26
CA MET A 58 -7.10 8.20 3.69
C MET A 58 -8.15 7.29 4.34
N ALA A 59 -9.31 7.06 3.70
CA ALA A 59 -10.29 6.08 4.15
C ALA A 59 -9.91 4.63 3.79
N LEU A 60 -8.99 4.43 2.83
CA LEU A 60 -8.49 3.10 2.47
C LEU A 60 -7.35 2.70 3.42
N PRO A 61 -7.50 1.66 4.28
CA PRO A 61 -6.52 1.35 5.34
C PRO A 61 -5.08 1.23 4.84
N SER A 62 -4.88 0.50 3.73
CA SER A 62 -3.55 0.31 3.16
C SER A 62 -2.95 1.59 2.58
N ARG A 63 -3.78 2.46 1.99
CA ARG A 63 -3.30 3.74 1.45
C ARG A 63 -3.00 4.73 2.58
N LYS A 64 -3.79 4.72 3.65
CA LYS A 64 -3.53 5.54 4.85
C LYS A 64 -2.15 5.22 5.42
N VAL A 65 -1.84 3.94 5.63
CA VAL A 65 -0.52 3.51 6.13
C VAL A 65 0.62 3.99 5.22
N VAL A 66 0.55 3.71 3.90
CA VAL A 66 1.58 4.17 2.95
C VAL A 66 1.77 5.68 3.02
N THR A 67 0.66 6.43 3.00
CA THR A 67 0.67 7.88 2.96
C THR A 67 1.31 8.46 4.22
N MET A 68 0.92 7.97 5.40
CA MET A 68 1.47 8.44 6.66
C MET A 68 2.96 8.13 6.79
N MET A 69 3.38 6.90 6.44
CA MET A 69 4.79 6.54 6.50
C MET A 69 5.64 7.36 5.52
N HIS A 70 5.21 7.51 4.27
CA HIS A 70 5.92 8.37 3.30
C HIS A 70 5.97 9.82 3.73
N PHE A 71 4.88 10.36 4.30
CA PHE A 71 4.83 11.73 4.79
C PHE A 71 5.88 11.99 5.88
N HIS A 72 6.02 11.07 6.83
CA HIS A 72 7.02 11.19 7.90
C HIS A 72 8.45 10.92 7.43
N TYR A 73 8.65 10.05 6.43
CA TYR A 73 9.96 9.89 5.80
C TYR A 73 10.37 11.12 4.98
N LEU A 74 9.41 11.80 4.34
CA LEU A 74 9.66 13.01 3.56
C LEU A 74 9.99 14.21 4.47
N LYS A 75 9.35 14.29 5.64
CA LYS A 75 9.64 15.32 6.64
C LYS A 75 11.04 15.20 7.26
N ASP A 76 11.64 14.02 7.22
CA ASP A 76 12.97 13.76 7.74
C ASP A 76 14.04 14.13 6.69
N VAL A 77 14.42 15.41 6.67
CA VAL A 77 15.36 15.97 5.68
C VAL A 77 16.76 15.34 5.71
N HIS A 78 17.10 14.63 6.79
CA HIS A 78 18.38 13.95 6.94
C HIS A 78 18.32 12.46 6.55
N ARG A 79 17.13 11.95 6.22
CA ARG A 79 16.96 10.55 5.85
C ARG A 79 17.44 10.30 4.44
N ASN A 80 18.35 9.34 4.28
CA ASN A 80 18.68 8.78 2.98
C ASN A 80 17.70 7.65 2.63
N TRP A 81 16.90 7.83 1.59
CA TRP A 81 15.93 6.85 1.15
C TRP A 81 16.62 5.71 0.39
N THR A 82 16.29 4.47 0.75
CA THR A 82 16.74 3.29 0.04
C THR A 82 15.55 2.57 -0.61
N ILE A 83 15.82 1.65 -1.53
CA ILE A 83 14.76 0.81 -2.09
C ILE A 83 14.11 -0.10 -1.03
N ASN A 84 14.83 -0.41 0.06
CA ASN A 84 14.30 -1.23 1.14
C ASN A 84 13.23 -0.46 1.93
N ASP A 85 13.42 0.85 2.16
CA ASP A 85 12.41 1.70 2.77
C ASP A 85 11.06 1.64 2.03
N LEU A 86 11.08 1.63 0.70
CA LEU A 86 9.88 1.51 -0.13
C LEU A 86 9.23 0.12 -0.01
N ARG A 87 10.05 -0.94 0.05
CA ARG A 87 9.58 -2.33 0.21
C ARG A 87 8.95 -2.55 1.58
N ASP A 88 9.59 -2.03 2.62
CA ASP A 88 9.10 -2.13 4.00
C ASP A 88 7.76 -1.40 4.14
N ILE A 89 7.63 -0.19 3.58
CA ILE A 89 6.35 0.54 3.55
C ILE A 89 5.29 -0.25 2.76
N ALA A 90 5.65 -0.82 1.61
CA ALA A 90 4.70 -1.62 0.83
C ALA A 90 4.20 -2.84 1.60
N ALA A 91 5.09 -3.56 2.29
CA ALA A 91 4.71 -4.70 3.13
C ALA A 91 3.86 -4.27 4.33
N LEU A 92 4.28 -3.22 5.05
CA LEU A 92 3.57 -2.69 6.21
C LEU A 92 2.20 -2.12 5.86
N SER A 93 2.01 -1.62 4.64
CA SER A 93 0.72 -1.13 4.17
C SER A 93 -0.39 -2.17 4.19
N ILE A 94 -0.02 -3.45 4.09
CA ILE A 94 -0.97 -4.55 4.17
C ILE A 94 -0.94 -5.15 5.58
N ALA A 95 0.24 -5.31 6.17
CA ALA A 95 0.37 -5.96 7.48
C ALA A 95 -0.31 -5.18 8.61
N ILE A 96 -0.08 -3.86 8.71
CA ILE A 96 -0.59 -3.05 9.82
C ILE A 96 -2.14 -3.08 9.92
N PRO A 97 -2.91 -2.83 8.84
CA PRO A 97 -4.36 -2.76 8.97
C PRO A 97 -5.06 -4.12 8.99
N TYR A 98 -4.37 -5.23 8.66
CA TYR A 98 -5.02 -6.53 8.43
C TYR A 98 -4.42 -7.71 9.21
N CYS A 99 -3.36 -7.51 9.99
CA CYS A 99 -2.82 -8.53 10.90
C CYS A 99 -3.08 -8.14 12.36
N ASP A 100 -3.21 -9.15 13.23
CA ASP A 100 -3.40 -8.93 14.67
C ASP A 100 -2.14 -8.39 15.36
N VAL A 101 -0.96 -8.66 14.80
CA VAL A 101 0.33 -8.21 15.33
C VAL A 101 1.37 -8.10 14.20
N VAL A 102 2.25 -7.10 14.29
CA VAL A 102 3.31 -6.86 13.29
C VAL A 102 4.67 -6.71 13.97
N VAL A 103 5.71 -7.30 13.36
CA VAL A 103 7.11 -7.05 13.73
C VAL A 103 7.84 -6.50 12.51
N THR A 104 8.60 -5.43 12.70
CA THR A 104 9.34 -4.75 11.62
C THR A 104 10.68 -4.23 12.12
N ASP A 105 11.51 -3.71 11.22
CA ASP A 105 12.79 -3.14 11.61
C ASP A 105 12.60 -1.86 12.45
N LYS A 106 13.64 -1.49 13.20
CA LYS A 106 13.57 -0.37 14.14
C LYS A 106 13.23 0.97 13.49
N LYS A 107 13.67 1.23 12.25
CA LYS A 107 13.41 2.52 11.57
C LYS A 107 11.97 2.61 11.08
N ALA A 108 11.44 1.53 10.50
CA ALA A 108 10.05 1.47 10.10
C ALA A 108 9.12 1.49 11.32
N TRP A 109 9.48 0.76 12.39
CA TRP A 109 8.77 0.77 13.66
C TRP A 109 8.67 2.17 14.26
N ASP A 110 9.77 2.92 14.33
CA ASP A 110 9.76 4.30 14.85
C ASP A 110 8.77 5.19 14.10
N THR A 111 8.74 5.05 12.77
CA THR A 111 7.82 5.85 11.96
C THR A 111 6.38 5.41 12.09
N ALA A 112 6.12 4.10 12.14
CA ALA A 112 4.78 3.56 12.29
C ALA A 112 4.17 3.89 13.66
N VAL A 113 4.93 3.72 14.74
CA VAL A 113 4.43 3.85 16.12
C VAL A 113 4.61 5.27 16.67
N ASN A 114 5.82 5.83 16.62
CA ASN A 114 6.11 7.09 17.31
C ASN A 114 5.72 8.32 16.49
N ARG A 115 5.86 8.26 15.15
CA ARG A 115 5.59 9.41 14.28
C ARG A 115 4.17 9.42 13.74
N SER A 116 3.68 8.26 13.32
CA SER A 116 2.41 8.11 12.61
C SER A 116 1.28 7.54 13.49
N HIS A 117 1.59 6.95 14.64
CA HIS A 117 0.65 6.34 15.59
C HIS A 117 -0.29 5.30 14.96
N LEU A 118 0.22 4.54 13.99
CA LEU A 118 -0.55 3.55 13.23
C LEU A 118 -0.93 2.33 14.07
N ASP A 119 -0.17 2.04 15.13
CA ASP A 119 -0.48 1.02 16.13
C ASP A 119 -1.82 1.30 16.82
N LYS A 120 -2.06 2.57 17.17
CA LYS A 120 -3.30 3.01 17.83
C LYS A 120 -4.44 3.14 16.84
N GLU A 121 -4.18 3.72 15.67
CA GLU A 121 -5.17 3.92 14.62
C GLU A 121 -5.83 2.61 14.19
N PHE A 122 -5.04 1.55 14.00
CA PHE A 122 -5.53 0.25 13.56
C PHE A 122 -5.74 -0.75 14.69
N ASN A 123 -5.42 -0.37 15.93
CA ASN A 123 -5.43 -1.27 17.09
C ASN A 123 -4.58 -2.54 16.86
N THR A 124 -3.43 -2.35 16.22
CA THR A 124 -2.49 -3.41 15.87
C THR A 124 -1.18 -3.19 16.62
N PRO A 125 -0.80 -4.04 17.59
CA PRO A 125 0.51 -3.97 18.22
C PRO A 125 1.64 -4.13 17.18
N ILE A 126 2.59 -3.19 17.19
CA ILE A 126 3.75 -3.18 16.30
C ILE A 126 5.03 -3.20 17.13
N PHE A 127 5.91 -4.16 16.88
CA PHE A 127 7.17 -4.33 17.61
C PHE A 127 8.40 -4.16 16.69
N SER A 128 9.51 -3.70 17.26
CA SER A 128 10.80 -3.63 16.57
C SER A 128 11.68 -4.87 16.77
N SER A 129 11.23 -5.83 17.58
CA SER A 129 11.99 -7.03 17.91
C SER A 129 11.09 -8.24 18.13
N LEU A 130 11.58 -9.43 17.75
CA LEU A 130 10.88 -10.69 18.03
C LEU A 130 10.83 -11.02 19.53
N THR A 131 11.78 -10.51 20.31
CA THR A 131 11.80 -10.70 21.77
C THR A 131 10.61 -10.00 22.43
N ASP A 132 10.25 -8.79 21.97
CA ASP A 132 9.11 -8.06 22.52
C ASP A 132 7.77 -8.66 22.06
N LEU A 133 7.71 -9.19 20.84
CA LEU A 133 6.60 -10.03 20.40
C LEU A 133 6.43 -11.25 21.31
N ALA A 134 7.52 -11.99 21.58
CA ALA A 134 7.46 -13.18 22.42
C ALA A 134 6.89 -12.85 23.81
N LYS A 135 7.33 -11.74 24.43
CA LYS A 135 6.78 -11.26 25.71
C LYS A 135 5.28 -10.99 25.61
N HIS A 136 4.82 -10.35 24.53
CA HIS A 136 3.40 -10.02 24.32
C HIS A 136 2.51 -11.26 24.21
N LEU A 137 3.01 -12.34 23.59
CA LEU A 137 2.25 -13.58 23.38
C LEU A 137 2.22 -14.52 24.59
N THR A 138 3.10 -14.30 25.57
CA THR A 138 3.20 -15.14 26.79
C THR A 138 2.46 -14.58 28.01
N VAL A 139 1.76 -13.45 27.84
CA VAL A 139 0.88 -12.85 28.86
C VAL A 139 -0.53 -13.39 28.70
#